data_AF-A0A967GWH0-F1
#
_entry.id   AF-A0A967GWH0-F1
#
_cell.length_a   1.000
_cell.length_b   1.000
_cell.length_c   1.000
_cell.angle_alpha   90.00
_cell.angle_beta   90.00
_cell.angle_gamma   90.00
#
_symmetry.space_group_name_H-M   'P 1'
#
loop_
_entity.id
_entity.type
_entity.pdbx_description
1 polymer ?
#
loop_
_entity_poly.entity_id
_entity_poly.type
_entity_poly.pdbx_seq_one_letter_code
_entity_poly.pdbx_strand_id
1 'polypeptide(L)'
;TWELVSQRAELLQRPWYYHRIHAHPTDVDRVYVQNTSLWHSEDGGYTYTEIDIPHGDSHDLWIDPNDPERMIEANDGGGNTTFNGGQ
;
A
#
# COMPACT_ATOMS: atom_id res chain seq x y z
N THR A 1 6.50 2.69 23.96
CA THR A 1 6.95 1.29 23.77
C THR A 1 6.56 0.86 22.38
N TRP A 2 7.17 -0.19 21.83
CA TRP A 2 6.78 -0.74 20.53
C TRP A 2 5.86 -1.96 20.73
N GLU A 3 4.90 -2.14 19.82
CA GLU A 3 3.96 -3.26 19.79
C GLU A 3 3.96 -3.91 18.41
N LEU A 4 3.85 -5.24 18.37
CA LEU A 4 3.70 -6.00 17.13
C LEU A 4 2.22 -6.04 16.74
N VAL A 5 1.85 -5.34 15.68
CA VAL A 5 0.44 -5.21 15.25
C VAL A 5 0.00 -6.25 14.22
N SER A 6 0.94 -6.85 13.47
CA SER A 6 0.63 -7.86 12.44
C SER A 6 1.77 -8.84 12.21
N GLN A 7 1.41 -10.08 11.87
CA GLN A 7 2.31 -11.18 11.50
C GLN A 7 1.88 -11.86 10.18
N ARG A 8 1.11 -11.16 9.35
CA ARG A 8 0.59 -11.72 8.09
C ARG A 8 1.74 -12.03 7.13
N ALA A 9 1.87 -13.29 6.75
CA ALA A 9 2.94 -13.76 5.87
C ALA A 9 2.81 -13.22 4.44
N GLU A 10 1.58 -12.90 4.02
CA GLU A 10 1.26 -12.32 2.71
C GLU A 10 1.92 -10.94 2.53
N LEU A 11 2.14 -10.21 3.63
CA LEU A 11 2.84 -8.92 3.63
C LEU A 11 4.36 -9.07 3.57
N LEU A 12 4.90 -10.30 3.58
CA LEU A 12 6.33 -10.58 3.71
C LEU A 12 6.97 -11.27 2.49
N GLN A 13 6.29 -11.35 1.34
CA GLN A 13 6.84 -12.03 0.18
C GLN A 13 7.96 -11.21 -0.50
N ARG A 14 9.17 -11.79 -0.57
CA ARG A 14 10.37 -11.15 -1.18
C ARG A 14 10.64 -9.75 -0.59
N PRO A 15 10.94 -9.65 0.72
CA PRO A 15 11.04 -8.37 1.42
C PRO A 15 12.15 -7.44 0.94
N TRP A 16 13.09 -7.98 0.19
CA TRP A 16 14.19 -7.23 -0.42
C TRP A 16 13.82 -6.57 -1.76
N TYR A 17 12.63 -6.82 -2.32
CA TYR A 17 12.29 -6.44 -3.69
C TYR A 17 11.15 -5.40 -3.81
N TYR A 18 10.04 -5.56 -3.08
CA TYR A 18 8.89 -4.65 -3.13
C TYR A 18 8.64 -3.83 -1.86
N HIS A 19 9.11 -4.29 -0.68
CA HIS A 19 8.56 -3.87 0.62
C HIS A 19 8.85 -2.43 1.03
N ARG A 20 8.04 -1.51 0.51
CA ARG A 20 7.88 -0.18 1.07
C ARG A 20 6.55 -0.08 1.79
N ILE A 21 6.56 0.67 2.87
CA ILE A 21 5.36 1.01 3.65
C ILE A 21 5.16 2.51 3.50
N HIS A 22 3.98 2.90 3.04
CA HIS A 22 3.61 4.31 2.85
C HIS A 22 2.50 4.66 3.83
N ALA A 23 2.69 5.74 4.59
CA ALA A 23 1.62 6.31 5.41
C ALA A 23 0.72 7.18 4.52
N HIS A 24 -0.57 7.17 4.80
CA HIS A 24 -1.48 8.15 4.21
C HIS A 24 -1.11 9.57 4.71
N PRO A 25 -1.13 10.59 3.84
CA PRO A 25 -0.59 11.91 4.19
C PRO A 25 -1.41 12.67 5.24
N THR A 26 -2.69 12.34 5.41
CA THR A 26 -3.63 13.07 6.29
C THR A 26 -4.42 12.18 7.26
N ASP A 27 -4.20 10.86 7.20
CA ASP A 27 -4.90 9.88 8.06
C ASP A 27 -3.85 8.99 8.70
N VAL A 28 -3.82 8.97 10.03
CA VAL A 28 -2.79 8.26 10.79
C VAL A 28 -3.03 6.74 10.83
N ASP A 29 -4.27 6.31 10.64
CA ASP A 29 -4.64 4.90 10.71
C ASP A 29 -4.48 4.21 9.36
N ARG A 30 -4.31 4.97 8.28
CA ARG A 30 -4.16 4.45 6.92
C ARG A 30 -2.70 4.23 6.53
N VAL A 31 -2.36 2.98 6.21
CA VAL A 31 -1.03 2.59 5.71
C VAL A 31 -1.14 1.64 4.53
N TYR A 32 -0.22 1.76 3.59
CA TYR A 32 -0.11 0.93 2.40
C TYR A 32 1.17 0.11 2.44
N VAL A 33 1.10 -1.14 2.02
CA VAL A 33 2.23 -2.07 1.99
C VAL A 33 2.37 -2.63 0.59
N GLN A 34 3.56 -2.45 0.01
CA GLN A 34 3.87 -2.90 -1.33
C GLN A 34 4.44 -4.32 -1.32
N ASN A 35 3.86 -5.18 -2.16
CA ASN A 35 4.18 -6.59 -2.25
C ASN A 35 3.85 -7.13 -3.66
N THR A 36 3.80 -8.46 -3.83
CA THR A 36 3.21 -9.10 -5.02
C THR A 36 1.81 -8.54 -5.32
N SER A 37 1.06 -8.17 -4.28
CA SER A 37 -0.15 -7.34 -4.37
C SER A 37 0.05 -6.03 -3.61
N LEU A 38 -0.75 -5.02 -3.91
CA LEU A 38 -0.85 -3.82 -3.08
C LEU A 38 -1.83 -4.07 -1.93
N TRP A 39 -1.39 -3.79 -0.71
CA TRP A 39 -2.22 -3.93 0.50
C TRP A 39 -2.43 -2.57 1.15
N HIS A 40 -3.56 -2.40 1.83
CA HIS A 40 -3.78 -1.27 2.72
C HIS A 40 -4.42 -1.71 4.04
N SER A 41 -4.20 -0.91 5.07
CA SER A 41 -4.83 -0.99 6.38
C SER A 41 -5.52 0.36 6.66
N GLU A 42 -6.61 0.29 7.40
CA GLU A 42 -7.44 1.42 7.84
C GLU A 42 -7.48 1.52 9.38
N ASP A 43 -6.63 0.75 10.08
CA ASP A 43 -6.66 0.61 11.54
C ASP A 43 -5.28 0.69 12.19
N GLY A 44 -4.30 1.31 11.53
CA GLY A 44 -2.94 1.46 12.06
C GLY A 44 -2.06 0.21 11.86
N GLY A 45 -2.46 -0.69 10.96
CA GLY A 45 -1.70 -1.87 10.56
C GLY A 45 -2.06 -3.16 11.30
N TYR A 46 -3.21 -3.24 11.96
CA TYR A 46 -3.70 -4.48 12.59
C TYR A 46 -4.37 -5.40 11.57
N THR A 47 -5.20 -4.85 10.68
CA THR A 47 -5.84 -5.59 9.59
C THR A 47 -5.49 -5.01 8.23
N TYR A 48 -5.52 -5.85 7.20
CA TYR A 48 -5.16 -5.47 5.84
C TYR A 48 -6.15 -6.03 4.82
N THR A 49 -6.44 -5.24 3.80
CA THR A 49 -7.20 -5.66 2.62
C THR A 49 -6.39 -5.36 1.36
N GLU A 50 -6.55 -6.21 0.36
CA GLU A 50 -5.87 -6.07 -0.92
C GLU A 50 -6.56 -4.99 -1.76
N ILE A 51 -5.76 -4.16 -2.44
CA ILE A 51 -6.23 -3.24 -3.46
C ILE A 51 -6.08 -3.95 -4.81
N ASP A 52 -7.19 -4.09 -5.54
CA ASP A 52 -7.17 -4.69 -6.88
C ASP A 52 -6.44 -3.75 -7.84
N ILE A 53 -5.37 -4.26 -8.45
CA ILE A 53 -4.54 -3.51 -9.39
C ILE A 53 -4.40 -4.29 -10.69
N PRO A 54 -4.29 -3.61 -11.85
CA PRO A 54 -4.27 -4.29 -13.16
C PRO A 54 -3.14 -5.31 -13.35
N HIS A 55 -2.06 -5.21 -12.57
CA HIS A 55 -0.93 -6.13 -12.54
C HIS A 55 -0.32 -6.13 -11.13
N GLY A 56 0.16 -7.28 -10.66
CA GLY A 56 0.86 -7.41 -9.37
C GLY A 56 2.28 -6.83 -9.40
N ASP A 57 3.09 -7.19 -8.41
CA ASP A 57 4.49 -6.79 -8.26
C ASP A 57 4.67 -5.27 -8.05
N SER A 58 3.99 -4.74 -7.03
CA SER A 58 3.97 -3.31 -6.69
C SER A 58 5.31 -2.81 -6.15
N HIS A 59 5.84 -1.75 -6.75
CA HIS A 59 7.20 -1.25 -6.52
C HIS A 59 7.28 0.18 -5.97
N ASP A 60 6.33 1.05 -6.33
CA ASP A 60 6.25 2.40 -5.76
C ASP A 60 4.80 2.88 -5.63
N LEU A 61 4.55 3.76 -4.66
CA LEU A 61 3.26 4.39 -4.45
C LEU A 61 3.48 5.85 -4.11
N TRP A 62 2.88 6.73 -4.91
CA TRP A 62 2.78 8.14 -4.60
C TRP A 62 1.33 8.49 -4.30
N ILE A 63 1.12 9.27 -3.24
CA ILE A 63 -0.18 9.75 -2.78
C ILE A 63 -0.10 11.28 -2.78
N ASP A 64 -1.03 11.96 -3.43
CA ASP A 64 -1.07 13.42 -3.42
C ASP A 64 -1.42 13.91 -2.00
N PRO A 65 -0.54 14.67 -1.32
CA PRO A 65 -0.83 15.16 0.03
C PRO A 65 -1.98 16.17 0.10
N ASN A 66 -2.38 16.77 -1.03
CA ASN A 66 -3.48 17.72 -1.09
C ASN A 66 -4.82 17.08 -1.51
N ASP A 67 -4.78 15.91 -2.15
CA ASP A 67 -5.96 15.15 -2.58
C ASP A 67 -5.64 13.64 -2.56
N PRO A 68 -5.67 12.98 -1.38
CA PRO A 68 -5.15 11.62 -1.23
C PRO A 68 -5.91 10.54 -2.01
N GLU A 69 -7.09 10.86 -2.55
CA GLU A 69 -7.80 10.01 -3.50
C GLU A 69 -7.04 9.86 -4.83
N ARG A 70 -6.10 10.78 -5.11
CA ARG A 70 -5.19 10.73 -6.25
C ARG A 70 -3.91 10.03 -5.90
N MET A 71 -3.70 8.88 -6.52
CA MET A 71 -2.51 8.07 -6.31
C MET A 71 -1.93 7.62 -7.65
N ILE A 72 -0.61 7.40 -7.63
CA ILE A 72 0.13 6.75 -8.72
C ILE A 72 0.81 5.53 -8.11
N GLU A 73 0.50 4.36 -8.65
CA GLU A 73 1.15 3.10 -8.29
C GLU A 73 2.02 2.64 -9.46
N ALA A 74 3.20 2.13 -9.16
CA ALA A 74 4.13 1.61 -10.17
C ALA A 74 4.41 0.14 -9.89
N ASN A 75 4.26 -0.69 -10.92
CA ASN A 75 4.53 -2.13 -10.89
C ASN A 75 5.13 -2.64 -12.20
N ASP A 76 5.38 -3.95 -12.31
CA ASP A 76 6.00 -4.58 -13.48
C ASP A 76 5.18 -4.42 -14.79
N GLY A 77 3.87 -4.20 -14.68
CA GLY A 77 2.98 -3.90 -15.80
C GLY A 77 3.01 -2.43 -16.24
N GLY A 78 3.60 -1.52 -15.45
CA GLY A 78 3.66 -0.09 -15.70
C GLY A 78 3.11 0.76 -14.55
N GLY A 79 2.63 1.95 -14.88
CA GLY A 79 2.04 2.88 -13.91
C GLY A 79 0.52 2.88 -13.95
N ASN A 80 -0.12 2.82 -12.78
CA ASN A 80 -1.56 2.93 -12.59
C ASN A 80 -1.89 4.25 -11.88
N THR A 81 -3.01 4.87 -12.26
CA THR A 81 -3.49 6.10 -11.62
C THR A 81 -4.92 5.92 -11.14
N THR A 82 -5.23 6.44 -9.96
CA THR A 82 -6.59 6.47 -9.39
C THR A 82 -6.94 7.90 -8.97
N PHE A 83 -8.25 8.17 -8.90
CA PHE A 83 -8.86 9.41 -8.40
C PHE A 83 -9.94 9.11 -7.34
N ASN A 84 -9.95 7.90 -6.80
CA ASN A 84 -10.95 7.38 -5.85
C ASN A 84 -10.32 6.44 -4.81
N GLY A 85 -9.03 6.64 -4.50
CA GLY A 85 -8.39 5.90 -3.42
C GLY A 85 -8.13 4.43 -3.74
N GLY A 86 -8.14 4.04 -5.02
CA GLY A 86 -7.89 2.67 -5.48
C GLY A 86 -9.13 1.77 -5.48
N GLN A 87 -10.32 2.35 -5.69
CA GLN A 87 -11.59 1.61 -5.82
C GLN A 87 -11.99 1.32 -7.27
#